data_AF-A0A933MTH1-F1
#
_entry.id   AF-A0A933MTH1-F1
#
_cell.length_a   1.000
_cell.length_b   1.000
_cell.length_c   1.000
_cell.angle_alpha   90.00
_cell.angle_beta   90.00
_cell.angle_gamma   90.00
#
_symmetry.space_group_name_H-M   'P 1'
#
loop_
_entity.id
_entity.type
_entity.pdbx_description
1 polymer ?
#
loop_
_entity_poly.entity_id
_entity_poly.type
_entity_poly.pdbx_seq_one_letter_code
_entity_poly.pdbx_strand_id
1 'polypeptide(L)' 'MPHFTPTHASWLNQVEIWFSILSRQAIKGANFTSPQDVRNAIDRFIAVYNRDAAPFEWRKRSVHSVGLKKKYKDLCN' A
#
# COMPACT_ATOMS: atom_id res chain seq x y z
N MET A 1 25.07 0.46 12.97
CA MET A 1 23.80 0.72 13.68
C MET A 1 22.68 0.19 12.79
N PRO A 2 22.08 -0.98 13.11
CA PRO A 2 21.13 -1.65 12.24
C PRO A 2 19.82 -0.86 12.18
N HIS A 3 19.35 -0.55 10.97
CA HIS A 3 18.09 0.16 10.73
C HIS A 3 16.94 -0.84 10.93
N PHE A 4 16.14 -0.65 11.97
CA PHE A 4 15.06 -1.55 12.38
C PHE A 4 13.78 -1.23 11.59
N THR A 5 13.34 -2.10 10.69
CA THR A 5 11.99 -2.06 10.11
C THR A 5 11.02 -2.71 11.10
N PRO A 6 10.06 -1.97 11.68
CA PRO A 6 9.17 -2.54 12.67
C PRO A 6 8.22 -3.56 12.02
N THR A 7 8.24 -4.80 12.53
CA THR A 7 7.12 -5.73 12.40
C THR A 7 5.87 -5.01 12.92
N HIS A 8 4.77 -4.98 12.14
CA HIS A 8 3.57 -4.14 12.30
C HIS A 8 3.53 -2.80 11.57
N ALA A 9 4.26 -2.61 10.46
CA ALA A 9 4.05 -1.49 9.52
C ALA A 9 2.72 -1.58 8.74
N SER A 10 1.61 -1.81 9.41
CA SER A 10 0.26 -1.85 8.84
C SER A 10 -0.17 -0.52 8.18
N TRP A 11 0.51 0.59 8.53
CA TRP A 11 0.40 1.86 7.83
C TRP A 11 0.94 1.80 6.38
N LEU A 12 1.97 0.98 6.13
CA LEU A 12 2.47 0.76 4.77
C LEU A 12 1.38 0.17 3.87
N ASN A 13 0.60 -0.79 4.37
CA ASN A 13 -0.49 -1.40 3.62
C ASN A 13 -1.54 -0.36 3.14
N GLN A 14 -1.81 0.70 3.92
CA GLN A 14 -2.73 1.75 3.49
C GLN A 14 -2.12 2.69 2.46
N VAL A 15 -0.88 3.10 2.70
CA VAL A 15 -0.11 3.91 1.74
C VAL A 15 0.05 3.15 0.41
N GLU A 16 0.26 1.84 0.45
CA GLU A 16 0.31 0.94 -0.72
C GLU A 16 -1.03 0.87 -1.47
N ILE A 17 -2.17 0.78 -0.76
CA ILE A 17 -3.50 0.83 -1.36
C ILE A 17 -3.70 2.16 -2.08
N TRP A 18 -3.35 3.27 -1.43
CA TRP A 18 -3.46 4.60 -2.01
C TRP A 18 -2.59 4.74 -3.28
N PHE A 19 -1.33 4.27 -3.24
CA PHE A 19 -0.47 4.24 -4.43
C PHE A 19 -1.02 3.34 -5.54
N SER A 20 -1.70 2.24 -5.21
CA SER A 20 -2.39 1.40 -6.20
C SER A 20 -3.52 2.15 -6.91
N ILE A 21 -4.30 2.95 -6.16
CA ILE A 21 -5.38 3.77 -6.72
C ILE A 21 -4.81 4.87 -7.61
N LEU A 22 -3.81 5.61 -7.12
CA LEU A 22 -3.08 6.63 -7.90
C LEU A 22 -2.54 6.03 -9.19
N SER A 23 -1.87 4.87 -9.11
CA SER A 23 -1.31 4.19 -10.28
C SER A 23 -2.39 3.85 -11.30
N ARG A 24 -3.53 3.28 -10.87
CA ARG A 24 -4.62 2.90 -11.77
C ARG A 24 -5.32 4.08 -12.42
N GLN A 25 -5.49 5.19 -11.71
CA GLN A 25 -6.28 6.34 -12.20
C GLN A 25 -5.44 7.39 -12.92
N ALA A 26 -4.21 7.64 -12.47
CA ALA A 26 -3.40 8.76 -12.98
C ALA A 26 -2.21 8.31 -13.83
N ILE A 27 -1.71 7.08 -13.65
CA ILE A 27 -0.46 6.63 -14.27
C ILE A 27 -0.68 5.54 -15.33
N LYS A 28 -1.65 4.64 -15.12
CA LYS A 28 -1.90 3.50 -16.00
C LYS A 28 -2.39 3.99 -17.37
N GLY A 29 -1.59 3.78 -18.41
CA GLY A 29 -1.89 4.17 -19.78
C GLY A 29 -1.49 5.60 -20.14
N ALA A 30 -0.91 6.36 -19.21
CA ALA A 30 -0.38 7.68 -19.49
C ALA A 30 1.05 7.59 -20.02
N ASN A 31 1.34 8.31 -21.12
CA ASN A 31 2.68 8.42 -21.68
C ASN A 31 3.26 9.80 -21.32
N PHE A 32 4.05 9.85 -20.26
CA PHE A 32 4.68 11.09 -19.81
C PHE A 32 6.01 11.31 -20.52
N THR A 33 6.18 12.50 -21.12
CA THR A 33 7.41 12.90 -21.82
C THR A 33 8.34 13.72 -20.92
N SER A 34 7.91 14.10 -19.73
CA SER A 34 8.68 14.91 -18.78
C SER A 34 8.30 14.60 -17.32
N PRO A 35 9.23 14.73 -16.36
CA PRO A 35 8.94 14.65 -14.93
C PRO A 35 7.91 15.68 -14.45
N GLN A 36 7.82 16.84 -15.11
CA GLN A 36 6.82 17.85 -14.78
C GLN A 36 5.40 17.38 -15.12
N ASP A 37 5.27 16.59 -16.19
CA ASP A 37 4.00 16.03 -16.63
C ASP A 37 3.46 15.02 -15.61
N VAL A 38 4.35 14.19 -15.07
CA VAL A 38 4.03 13.27 -13.96
C VAL A 38 3.58 14.04 -12.72
N ARG A 39 4.28 15.13 -12.34
CA ARG A 39 3.88 15.97 -11.19
C ARG A 39 2.50 16.57 -11.38
N ASN A 40 2.21 17.11 -12.56
CA ASN A 40 0.90 17.68 -12.87
C ASN A 40 -0.21 16.62 -12.85
N ALA A 41 0.06 15.40 -13.33
CA ALA A 41 -0.89 14.30 -13.25
C ALA A 41 -1.20 13.89 -11.81
N ILE A 42 -0.17 13.82 -10.95
CA ILE A 42 -0.34 13.54 -9.52
C ILE A 42 -1.13 14.67 -8.84
N ASP A 43 -0.83 15.93 -9.12
CA ASP A 43 -1.53 17.08 -8.51
C ASP A 43 -3.01 17.10 -8.90
N ARG A 44 -3.32 16.88 -10.19
CA ARG A 44 -4.69 16.72 -10.68
C ARG A 44 -5.41 15.56 -10.02
N PHE A 45 -4.73 14.42 -9.88
CA PHE A 45 -5.30 13.28 -9.18
C PHE A 45 -5.62 13.62 -7.72
N ILE A 46 -4.70 14.25 -6.99
CA ILE A 46 -4.91 14.65 -5.59
C ILE A 46 -6.10 15.61 -5.47
N ALA A 47 -6.21 16.60 -6.35
CA ALA A 47 -7.30 17.58 -6.35
C ALA A 47 -8.69 16.96 -6.62
N VAL A 48 -8.75 15.88 -7.40
CA VAL A 48 -9.99 15.12 -7.65
C VAL A 48 -10.26 14.13 -6.52
N TYR A 49 -9.25 13.35 -6.14
CA TYR A 49 -9.34 12.30 -5.13
C TYR A 49 -9.71 12.88 -3.76
N ASN A 50 -9.12 14.02 -3.36
CA ASN A 50 -9.41 14.65 -2.07
C ASN A 50 -10.83 15.21 -1.95
N ARG A 51 -11.55 15.43 -3.06
CA ARG A 51 -12.93 15.91 -3.01
C ARG A 51 -13.93 14.84 -2.57
N ASP A 52 -13.65 13.58 -2.87
CA ASP A 52 -14.51 12.44 -2.56
C ASP A 52 -13.85 11.42 -1.61
N ALA A 53 -12.66 11.75 -1.09
CA ALA A 53 -11.87 10.82 -0.30
C ALA A 53 -12.60 10.45 0.99
N ALA A 54 -13.06 9.20 1.06
CA ALA A 54 -13.52 8.61 2.30
C ALA A 54 -12.32 8.21 3.17
N PRO A 55 -12.42 8.35 4.50
CA PRO A 55 -11.40 7.82 5.40
C PRO A 55 -11.26 6.31 5.20
N PHE A 56 -10.02 5.84 5.05
CA PHE A 56 -9.76 4.41 4.98
C PHE A 56 -10.11 3.76 6.31
N GLU A 57 -11.09 2.84 6.30
CA GLU A 57 -11.42 2.07 7.49
C GLU A 57 -10.29 1.11 7.83
N TRP A 58 -9.78 1.25 9.06
CA TRP A 58 -8.71 0.40 9.59
C TRP A 58 -9.23 -1.00 9.87
N ARG A 59 -9.17 -1.89 8.88
CA ARG A 59 -9.37 -3.32 9.12
C ARG A 59 -8.07 -3.93 9.62
N LYS A 60 -7.96 -4.07 10.95
CA LYS A 60 -6.93 -4.92 11.56
C LYS A 60 -7.16 -6.34 11.02
N ARG A 61 -6.25 -6.83 10.16
CA ARG A 61 -6.28 -8.23 9.75
C ARG A 61 -6.10 -9.04 11.03
N SER A 62 -7.15 -9.75 11.45
CA SER A 62 -7.05 -10.72 12.54
C SER A 62 -6.11 -11.82 12.09
N VAL A 63 -4.82 -11.66 12.41
CA VAL A 63 -3.85 -12.72 12.23
C VAL A 63 -4.09 -13.69 13.38
N HIS A 64 -4.79 -14.78 13.09
CA HIS A 64 -4.84 -15.90 14.01
C HIS A 64 -3.41 -16.42 14.14
N SER A 65 -2.86 -16.35 15.34
CA SER A 65 -1.60 -17.03 15.65
C SER A 65 -1.83 -18.52 15.42
N VAL A 66 -1.33 -19.02 14.30
CA VAL A 66 -1.24 -20.46 14.08
C VAL A 66 -0.34 -21.02 15.17
N GLY A 67 -0.81 -22.06 15.87
CA GLY A 67 0.00 -22.72 16.87
C GLY A 67 1.31 -23.18 16.25
N LEU A 68 2.45 -22.81 16.84
CA LEU A 68 3.76 -23.27 16.40
C LEU A 68 3.75 -24.80 16.35
N LYS A 69 3.97 -25.37 15.16
CA LYS A 69 4.07 -26.81 15.00
C LYS A 69 5.27 -27.28 15.84
N LYS A 70 5.02 -28.18 16.78
CA LYS A 70 6.01 -28.61 17.80
C LYS A 70 7.17 -29.43 17.22
N LYS A 71 7.08 -29.87 15.97
CA LYS A 71 8.03 -30.79 15.34
C LYS A 71 8.32 -30.37 13.90
N TYR A 72 9.59 -30.50 13.50
CA TYR A 72 10.09 -30.09 12.19
C TYR A 72 9.44 -30.84 11.01
N LYS A 73 9.13 -32.13 11.19
CA LYS A 73 8.50 -32.96 10.14
C LYS A 73 7.13 -32.46 9.72
N ASP A 74 6.43 -31.75 10.59
CA ASP A 74 5.08 -31.25 10.36
C ASP A 74 5.05 -29.93 9.59
N LEU A 75 6.21 -29.30 9.32
CA LEU A 75 6.31 -28.03 8.57
C LEU A 75 6.21 -28.22 7.05
N CYS A 76 6.51 -29.40 6.52
CA CYS A 76 6.50 -29.69 5.09
C CYS A 76 5.25 -30.50 4.71
N ASN A 77 4.16 -29.80 4.42
CA ASN A 77 3.06 -30.24 3.57
C ASN A 77 2.52 -29.00 2.85
#